data_AF-A0A4P5ZAV5-F1
#
_entry.id   AF-A0A4P5ZAV5-F1
#
_cell.length_a   1.000
_cell.length_b   1.000
_cell.length_c   1.000
_cell.angle_alpha   90.00
_cell.angle_beta   90.00
_cell.angle_gamma   90.00
#
_symmetry.space_group_name_H-M   'P 1'
#
loop_
_entity.id
_entity.type
_entity.pdbx_description
1 polymer ?
#
loop_
_entity_poly.entity_id
_entity_poly.type
_entity_poly.pdbx_seq_one_letter_code
_entity_poly.pdbx_strand_id
1 'polypeptide(L)'
;MNNLSEKRQVRRGRISKANTIPPEELAKRKAERTQLGLRCRAIFERLRPQLIDEYYNYFIAIEPDSEDYLIAPQLPKLIEKIREIYGEQDIKMTAFRLNERGTCGMI
;
A
#
# COMPACT_ATOMS: atom_id res chain seq x y z
N MET A 1 -36.91 34.99 -19.16
CA MET A 1 -36.38 34.20 -18.02
C MET A 1 -34.97 33.78 -18.41
N ASN A 2 -33.95 34.43 -17.85
CA ASN A 2 -32.57 34.32 -18.29
C ASN A 2 -31.87 33.15 -17.57
N ASN A 3 -31.42 32.15 -18.32
CA ASN A 3 -30.55 31.08 -17.83
C ASN A 3 -29.10 31.57 -17.89
N LEU A 4 -28.56 32.05 -16.76
CA LEU A 4 -27.12 32.27 -16.61
C LEU A 4 -26.46 30.92 -16.29
N SER A 5 -25.72 30.39 -17.27
CA SER A 5 -24.80 29.27 -17.11
C SER A 5 -23.72 29.64 -16.09
N GLU A 6 -23.83 29.12 -14.87
CA GLU A 6 -22.80 29.25 -13.83
C GLU A 6 -21.50 28.55 -14.28
N LYS A 7 -20.54 29.33 -14.75
CA LYS A 7 -19.17 28.85 -15.01
C LYS A 7 -18.57 28.37 -13.68
N ARG A 8 -18.37 27.06 -13.57
CA ARG A 8 -17.74 26.37 -12.44
C ARG A 8 -16.39 27.03 -12.11
N GLN A 9 -16.32 27.81 -11.04
CA GLN A 9 -15.07 28.41 -10.56
C GLN A 9 -14.10 27.30 -10.14
N VAL A 10 -12.96 27.20 -10.82
CA VAL A 10 -11.88 26.27 -10.47
C VAL A 10 -11.27 26.74 -9.16
N ARG A 11 -11.51 26.01 -8.07
CA ARG A 11 -10.92 26.27 -6.74
C ARG A 11 -9.40 26.06 -6.80
N ARG A 12 -8.63 27.13 -7.02
CA ARG A 12 -7.15 27.14 -6.99
C ARG A 12 -6.65 27.12 -5.54
N GLY A 13 -6.79 25.96 -4.89
CA GLY A 13 -6.42 25.78 -3.47
C GLY A 13 -5.07 25.11 -3.21
N ARG A 14 -4.24 24.85 -4.24
CA ARG A 14 -2.93 24.19 -4.03
C ARG A 14 -1.79 25.20 -4.13
N ILE A 15 -1.42 25.77 -2.99
CA ILE A 15 -0.14 26.49 -2.82
C ILE A 15 0.88 25.48 -2.30
N SER A 16 1.25 24.51 -3.13
CA SER A 16 2.32 23.58 -2.75
C SER A 16 3.66 24.28 -2.92
N LYS A 17 4.45 24.39 -1.83
CA LYS A 17 5.89 24.64 -1.96
C LYS A 17 6.45 23.56 -2.89
N ALA A 18 7.03 23.96 -4.01
CA ALA A 18 7.67 23.06 -4.94
C ALA A 18 8.97 22.53 -4.30
N ASN A 19 8.85 21.61 -3.33
CA ASN A 19 9.93 20.68 -3.04
C ASN A 19 9.98 19.72 -4.22
N THR A 20 10.61 20.17 -5.31
CA THR A 20 10.89 19.36 -6.47
C THR A 20 11.96 18.36 -6.04
N ILE A 21 11.52 17.18 -5.61
CA ILE A 21 12.42 16.06 -5.36
C ILE A 21 13.23 15.87 -6.65
N PRO A 22 14.57 15.89 -6.59
CA PRO A 22 15.38 15.73 -7.79
C PRO A 22 15.05 14.38 -8.45
N PRO A 23 15.06 14.32 -9.79
CA PRO A 23 14.62 13.13 -10.53
C PRO A 23 15.43 11.87 -10.16
N GLU A 24 16.71 12.04 -9.81
CA GLU A 24 17.58 10.96 -9.34
C GLU A 24 17.11 10.37 -8.00
N GLU A 25 16.78 11.20 -7.02
CA GLU A 25 16.31 10.74 -5.72
C GLU A 25 14.92 10.08 -5.83
N LEU A 26 14.06 10.60 -6.72
CA LEU A 26 12.78 9.98 -7.03
C LEU A 26 12.95 8.60 -7.70
N ALA A 27 13.91 8.48 -8.63
CA ALA A 27 14.24 7.20 -9.27
C ALA A 27 14.77 6.19 -8.25
N LYS A 28 15.65 6.62 -7.33
CA LYS A 28 16.17 5.77 -6.25
C LYS A 28 15.06 5.27 -5.34
N ARG A 29 14.19 6.17 -4.85
CA ARG A 29 13.05 5.79 -4.00
C ARG A 29 12.10 4.83 -4.70
N LYS A 30 11.88 5.00 -6.00
CA LYS A 30 11.05 4.09 -6.80
C LYS A 30 11.71 2.71 -6.91
N ALA A 31 13.01 2.65 -7.21
CA ALA A 31 13.75 1.40 -7.29
C ALA A 31 13.74 0.64 -5.95
N GLU A 32 13.98 1.32 -4.83
CA GLU A 32 13.92 0.74 -3.49
C GLU A 32 12.54 0.16 -3.17
N ARG A 33 11.47 0.90 -3.48
CA ARG A 33 10.08 0.41 -3.30
C ARG A 33 9.76 -0.78 -4.20
N THR A 34 10.26 -0.79 -5.44
CA THR A 34 10.06 -1.92 -6.35
C THR A 34 10.82 -3.15 -5.87
N GLN A 35 12.08 -3.01 -5.45
CA GLN A 35 12.85 -4.12 -4.90
C GLN A 35 12.21 -4.70 -3.64
N LEU A 36 11.77 -3.83 -2.73
CA LEU A 36 11.02 -4.22 -1.55
C LEU A 36 9.76 -5.01 -1.91
N GLY A 37 8.94 -4.46 -2.81
CA GLY A 37 7.71 -5.09 -3.26
C GLY A 37 7.93 -6.45 -3.92
N LEU A 38 9.00 -6.59 -4.72
CA LEU A 38 9.36 -7.87 -5.35
C LEU A 38 9.76 -8.94 -4.33
N ARG A 39 10.54 -8.57 -3.30
CA ARG A 39 10.90 -9.49 -2.19
C ARG A 39 9.67 -9.96 -1.44
N CYS A 40 8.83 -9.03 -0.98
CA CYS A 40 7.60 -9.36 -0.29
C CYS A 40 6.63 -10.18 -1.18
N ARG A 41 6.63 -9.92 -2.49
CA ARG A 41 5.79 -10.65 -3.45
C ARG A 41 6.20 -12.10 -3.58
N ALA A 42 7.50 -12.39 -3.63
CA ALA A 42 8.00 -13.77 -3.69
C ALA A 42 7.58 -14.58 -2.45
N ILE A 43 7.61 -13.95 -1.27
CA ILE A 43 7.14 -14.57 -0.02
C ILE A 43 5.62 -14.77 -0.06
N PHE A 44 4.86 -13.73 -0.48
CA PHE A 44 3.41 -13.81 -0.63
C PHE A 44 2.99 -14.98 -1.52
N GLU A 45 3.66 -15.22 -2.64
CA GLU A 45 3.29 -16.29 -3.56
C GLU A 45 3.47 -17.69 -2.98
N ARG A 46 4.40 -17.86 -2.03
CA ARG A 46 4.59 -19.12 -1.28
C ARG A 46 3.53 -19.31 -0.20
N LEU A 47 3.16 -18.24 0.50
CA LEU A 47 2.19 -18.26 1.60
C LEU A 47 0.74 -18.32 1.09
N ARG A 48 0.47 -17.69 -0.05
CA ARG A 48 -0.87 -17.57 -0.62
C ARG A 48 -1.62 -18.91 -0.74
N PRO A 49 -1.11 -19.98 -1.38
CA PRO A 49 -1.87 -21.22 -1.54
C PRO A 49 -2.21 -21.89 -0.20
N GLN A 50 -1.43 -21.61 0.85
CA GLN A 50 -1.64 -22.17 2.19
C GLN A 50 -2.70 -21.39 2.98
N LEU A 51 -2.76 -20.07 2.78
CA LEU A 51 -3.62 -19.17 3.55
C LEU A 51 -4.91 -18.76 2.83
N ILE A 52 -4.98 -18.92 1.50
CA ILE A 52 -6.12 -18.44 0.71
C ILE A 52 -7.42 -19.20 1.01
N ASP A 53 -7.32 -20.46 1.43
CA ASP A 53 -8.48 -21.30 1.77
C ASP A 53 -9.17 -20.79 3.04
N GLU A 54 -8.39 -20.44 4.06
CA GLU A 54 -8.90 -20.01 5.37
C GLU A 54 -9.15 -18.48 5.45
N TYR A 55 -8.31 -17.68 4.79
CA TYR A 55 -8.30 -16.22 4.91
C TYR A 55 -8.63 -15.51 3.60
N TYR A 56 -9.55 -16.07 2.81
CA TYR A 56 -9.94 -15.47 1.54
C TYR A 56 -10.41 -14.02 1.70
N ASN A 57 -9.92 -13.13 0.84
CA ASN A 57 -10.15 -11.69 0.83
C ASN A 57 -9.58 -10.88 2.01
N TYR A 58 -8.83 -11.50 2.92
CA TYR A 58 -8.17 -10.79 4.02
C TYR A 58 -6.95 -10.02 3.52
N PHE A 59 -6.45 -9.11 4.35
CA PHE A 59 -5.21 -8.39 4.13
C PHE A 59 -4.06 -9.08 4.85
N ILE A 60 -2.93 -9.19 4.18
CA ILE A 60 -1.68 -9.72 4.73
C ILE A 60 -0.58 -8.68 4.58
N ALA A 61 0.12 -8.35 5.66
CA ALA A 61 1.35 -7.54 5.62
C ALA A 61 2.54 -8.47 5.80
N ILE A 62 3.53 -8.37 4.91
CA ILE A 62 4.72 -9.21 4.92
C ILE A 62 5.94 -8.33 5.12
N GLU A 63 6.80 -8.76 6.04
CA GLU A 63 8.10 -8.18 6.28
C GLU A 63 9.15 -8.89 5.41
N PRO A 64 9.93 -8.16 4.59
CA PRO A 64 10.87 -8.76 3.64
C PRO A 64 12.07 -9.50 4.27
N ASP A 65 12.55 -9.09 5.45
CA ASP A 65 13.84 -9.54 6.00
C ASP A 65 13.67 -10.75 6.95
N SER A 66 12.59 -10.79 7.73
CA SER A 66 12.28 -11.87 8.69
C SER A 66 11.27 -12.89 8.16
N GLU A 67 10.68 -12.62 6.99
CA GLU A 67 9.56 -13.38 6.41
C GLU A 67 8.31 -13.47 7.31
N ASP A 68 8.23 -12.64 8.35
CA ASP A 68 7.09 -12.57 9.25
C ASP A 68 5.88 -11.93 8.54
N TYR A 69 4.67 -12.36 8.93
CA TYR A 69 3.45 -11.89 8.31
C TYR A 69 2.31 -11.70 9.31
N LEU A 70 1.55 -10.64 9.07
CA LEU A 70 0.36 -10.31 9.84
C LEU A 70 -0.86 -10.38 8.96
N ILE A 71 -1.94 -10.99 9.46
CA ILE A 71 -3.20 -11.13 8.74
C ILE A 71 -4.33 -10.42 9.50
N ALA A 72 -5.17 -9.70 8.77
CA ALA A 72 -6.42 -9.15 9.29
C ALA A 72 -7.49 -9.06 8.19
N PRO A 73 -8.78 -9.16 8.55
CA PRO A 73 -9.88 -9.07 7.59
C PRO A 73 -10.01 -7.69 6.93
N GLN A 74 -9.51 -6.65 7.58
CA GLN A 74 -9.62 -5.27 7.11
C GLN A 74 -8.27 -4.56 7.28
N LEU A 75 -7.96 -3.67 6.33
CA LEU A 75 -6.71 -2.90 6.34
C LEU A 75 -6.51 -2.04 7.62
N PRO A 76 -7.53 -1.37 8.19
CA PRO A 76 -7.34 -0.63 9.44
C PRO A 76 -6.87 -1.53 10.59
N LYS A 77 -7.51 -2.69 10.75
CA LYS A 77 -7.14 -3.69 11.76
C LYS A 77 -5.73 -4.23 11.56
N LEU A 78 -5.29 -4.36 10.30
CA LEU A 78 -3.92 -4.76 9.99
C LEU A 78 -2.92 -3.71 10.44
N ILE A 79 -3.21 -2.43 10.16
CA ILE A 79 -2.36 -1.30 10.56
C ILE A 79 -2.30 -1.18 12.08
N GLU A 80 -3.42 -1.38 12.78
CA GLU A 80 -3.45 -1.41 14.24
C GLU A 80 -2.57 -2.53 14.80
N LYS A 81 -2.67 -3.75 14.26
CA LYS A 81 -1.79 -4.86 14.66
C LYS A 81 -0.31 -4.57 14.40
N ILE A 82 0.04 -3.99 13.25
CA ILE A 82 1.42 -3.61 12.95
C ILE A 82 1.94 -2.61 13.98
N ARG A 83 1.14 -1.59 14.31
CA ARG A 83 1.50 -0.59 15.33
C ARG A 83 1.63 -1.19 16.72
N GLU A 84 0.79 -2.15 17.07
CA GLU A 84 0.87 -2.83 18.38
C GLU A 84 2.15 -3.66 18.53
N ILE A 85 2.53 -4.39 17.49
CA ILE A 85 3.69 -5.30 17.52
C ILE A 85 5.00 -4.53 17.38
N TYR A 86 5.05 -3.55 16.48
CA TYR A 86 6.29 -2.90 16.09
C TYR A 86 6.43 -1.47 16.63
N GLY A 87 5.36 -0.91 17.22
CA GLY A 87 5.37 0.42 17.82
C GLY A 87 5.63 1.52 16.78
N GLU A 88 6.53 2.44 17.12
CA GLU A 88 6.96 3.55 16.26
C GLU A 88 8.15 3.20 15.35
N GLN A 89 8.49 1.91 15.22
CA GLN A 89 9.56 1.49 14.30
C GLN A 89 9.11 1.68 12.85
N ASP A 90 9.98 2.31 12.04
CA ASP A 90 9.76 2.48 10.60
C ASP A 90 10.01 1.15 9.86
N ILE A 91 9.08 0.21 10.00
CA ILE A 91 9.16 -1.10 9.33
C ILE A 91 8.53 -1.02 7.95
N LYS A 92 9.35 -1.34 6.95
CA LYS A 92 8.94 -1.34 5.55
C LYS A 92 8.28 -2.66 5.18
N MET A 93 7.04 -2.86 5.61
CA MET A 93 6.22 -4.00 5.19
C MET A 93 5.44 -3.69 3.90
N THR A 94 5.14 -4.72 3.12
CA THR A 94 4.21 -4.61 1.97
C THR A 94 2.92 -5.33 2.27
N ALA A 95 1.80 -4.63 2.14
CA ALA A 95 0.47 -5.21 2.29
C ALA A 95 -0.08 -5.74 0.96
N PHE A 96 -0.59 -6.96 0.97
CA PHE A 96 -1.29 -7.62 -0.13
C PHE A 96 -2.69 -8.03 0.30
N ARG A 97 -3.52 -8.35 -0.70
CA ARG A 97 -4.83 -8.98 -0.47
C ARG A 97 -4.73 -10.47 -0.75
N LEU A 98 -5.16 -11.31 0.18
CA LEU A 98 -5.25 -12.76 -0.01
C LEU A 98 -6.40 -13.08 -0.96
N ASN A 99 -6.11 -13.03 -2.26
CA ASN A 99 -7.00 -13.41 -3.33
C ASN A 99 -6.19 -14.07 -4.45
N GLU A 100 -6.84 -14.36 -5.58
CA GLU A 100 -6.23 -15.07 -6.71
C GLU A 100 -5.07 -14.32 -7.40
N ARG A 101 -4.86 -13.03 -7.11
CA ARG A 101 -3.86 -12.19 -7.78
C ARG A 101 -2.93 -11.46 -6.82
N GLY A 102 -3.26 -11.43 -5.52
CA GLY A 102 -2.53 -10.66 -4.51
C GLY A 102 -2.79 -9.15 -4.55
N THR A 103 -3.72 -8.67 -5.38
CA THR A 103 -3.84 -7.24 -5.71
C THR A 103 -4.90 -6.54 -4.88
N CYS A 104 -4.57 -5.31 -4.46
CA CYS A 104 -5.48 -4.40 -3.77
C CYS A 104 -6.15 -3.47 -4.81
N GLY A 105 -7.48 -3.48 -4.87
CA GLY A 105 -8.27 -2.64 -5.79
C GLY A 105 -8.79 -3.34 -7.05
N MET A 106 -9.49 -2.59 -7.90
CA MET A 106 -9.86 -3.01 -9.26
C MET A 106 -8.67 -2.81 -10.18
N ILE A 107 -8.20 -3.89 -10.82
CA ILE A 107 -7.19 -3.86 -11.88
C ILE A 107 -7.90 -3.67 -13.21
#